data_AF-A0AAJ6T7C7-F1
#
_entry.id   AF-A0AAJ6T7C7-F1
#
_cell.length_a   1.000
_cell.length_b   1.000
_cell.length_c   1.000
_cell.angle_alpha   90.00
_cell.angle_beta   90.00
_cell.angle_gamma   90.00
#
_symmetry.space_group_name_H-M   'P 1'
#
loop_
_entity.id
_entity.type
_entity.pdbx_description
1 polymer ?
#
loop_
_entity_poly.entity_id
_entity_poly.type
_entity_poly.pdbx_seq_one_letter_code
_entity_poly.pdbx_strand_id
1 'polypeptide(L)'
;MRSKDRIAYFYDGDVGSVYFGPNHPMKPHRLCMTHHLVLSYELHKKMEIYRPHKAYPVELAQFHSEDYVEFLHRITPDTQHLFAGELARYNLGEDCPVFENLFEFCQIYAGGTIDAAHRLNNQLCDIAINWAGGLHHAKKCGASGFCYINDLVLGILELLKHHARVLYIDIDVHHGDGVEEAFYFTDRVMTVSFHKYGDMFFPGTGDVKELGEREGKFYAINVPLKDGIDDTSFTRLFKTIISKVVETYQPGAIVLQCGADSLAGDRLGCFNLSIDGHAECVRFVKKFNLPLLVTGGGGYTKENVARCWTVETGVLLDTELPNEIPENEYIKYFAPDYSLKSPGGLVVCNCTETPCDFCILAAFLIFLLLFCLSEQENLNSKSYLSTIKMQVLDNLRCIQHAPSVQMQEVPPDFYIPDFDEDEQNPDERMDQHTQDKQIQRDDEYYEGDNDNDHADGS
;
A
#
# COMPACT_ATOMS: atom_id res chain seq x y z
N MET A 1 3.95 -8.81 -31.85
CA MET A 1 3.55 -7.63 -31.07
C MET A 1 2.93 -8.14 -29.79
N ARG A 2 3.48 -7.79 -28.62
CA ARG A 2 2.88 -8.18 -27.34
C ARG A 2 1.57 -7.43 -27.17
N SER A 3 0.55 -8.07 -26.58
CA SER A 3 -0.65 -7.36 -26.15
C SER A 3 -0.27 -6.31 -25.12
N LYS A 4 -0.94 -5.16 -25.15
CA LYS A 4 -0.78 -4.13 -24.12
C LYS A 4 -1.15 -4.75 -22.76
N ASP A 5 -0.39 -4.42 -21.71
CA ASP A 5 -0.69 -4.91 -20.36
C ASP A 5 -2.09 -4.44 -19.92
N ARG A 6 -2.86 -5.35 -19.32
CA ARG A 6 -4.17 -5.07 -18.71
C ARG A 6 -3.94 -4.57 -17.29
N ILE A 7 -4.47 -3.39 -16.99
CA ILE A 7 -4.19 -2.69 -15.74
C ILE A 7 -5.51 -2.50 -14.98
N ALA A 8 -5.55 -3.01 -13.76
CA ALA A 8 -6.64 -2.77 -12.81
C ALA A 8 -6.20 -1.71 -11.80
N TYR A 9 -7.07 -0.76 -11.49
CA TYR A 9 -6.82 0.33 -10.55
C TYR A 9 -7.95 0.40 -9.52
N PHE A 10 -7.60 0.35 -8.24
CA PHE A 10 -8.55 0.31 -7.14
C PHE A 10 -8.66 1.66 -6.45
N TYR A 11 -9.89 2.14 -6.29
CA TYR A 11 -10.18 3.39 -5.59
C TYR A 11 -11.58 3.39 -4.99
N ASP A 12 -11.68 3.82 -3.74
CA ASP A 12 -12.94 4.14 -3.07
C ASP A 12 -12.96 5.65 -2.74
N GLY A 13 -14.09 6.32 -2.99
CA GLY A 13 -14.24 7.75 -2.72
C GLY A 13 -14.14 8.11 -1.23
N ASP A 14 -14.47 7.17 -0.35
CA ASP A 14 -14.53 7.40 1.10
C ASP A 14 -13.12 7.34 1.74
N VAL A 15 -12.15 6.73 1.06
CA VAL A 15 -10.78 6.49 1.60
C VAL A 15 -10.05 7.77 1.99
N GLY A 16 -10.33 8.87 1.30
CA GLY A 16 -9.68 10.16 1.56
C GLY A 16 -10.46 11.10 2.48
N SER A 17 -11.64 10.71 2.94
CA SER A 17 -12.44 11.50 3.91
C SER A 17 -11.99 11.33 5.36
N VAL A 18 -11.17 10.31 5.65
CA VAL A 18 -10.75 10.04 7.02
C VAL A 18 -9.66 10.99 7.49
N TYR A 19 -9.68 11.30 8.78
CA TYR A 19 -8.80 12.27 9.41
C TYR A 19 -8.16 11.68 10.67
N PHE A 20 -6.84 11.43 10.59
CA PHE A 20 -6.07 10.83 11.68
C PHE A 20 -5.95 11.74 12.92
N GLY A 21 -6.25 13.03 12.79
CA GLY A 21 -6.18 13.98 13.89
C GLY A 21 -5.37 15.25 13.59
N PRO A 22 -5.42 16.22 14.53
CA PRO A 22 -4.67 17.46 14.43
C PRO A 22 -3.18 17.19 14.38
N ASN A 23 -2.46 17.88 13.48
CA ASN A 23 -1.02 17.78 13.28
C ASN A 23 -0.47 16.41 12.85
N HIS A 24 -1.27 15.34 12.85
CA HIS A 24 -0.82 14.01 12.42
C HIS A 24 -0.32 14.03 10.95
N PRO A 25 0.85 13.47 10.63
CA PRO A 25 1.46 13.60 9.30
C PRO A 25 0.72 12.79 8.22
N MET A 26 0.18 11.62 8.55
CA MET A 26 -0.64 10.82 7.63
C MET A 26 -1.93 11.58 7.26
N LYS A 27 -2.09 11.88 5.97
CA LYS A 27 -3.27 12.56 5.40
C LYS A 27 -3.84 11.74 4.23
N PRO A 28 -4.83 10.86 4.46
CA PRO A 28 -5.42 10.03 3.40
C PRO A 28 -6.03 10.84 2.24
N HIS A 29 -6.34 12.12 2.43
CA HIS A 29 -6.71 13.05 1.35
C HIS A 29 -5.73 13.08 0.16
N ARG A 30 -4.45 12.72 0.35
CA ARG A 30 -3.47 12.53 -0.75
C ARG A 30 -3.94 11.52 -1.81
N LEU A 31 -4.78 10.55 -1.43
CA LEU A 31 -5.39 9.56 -2.32
C LEU A 31 -6.43 10.20 -3.24
N CYS A 32 -7.29 11.08 -2.71
CA CYS A 32 -8.23 11.87 -3.51
C CYS A 32 -7.49 12.74 -4.53
N MET A 33 -6.42 13.41 -4.10
CA MET A 33 -5.59 14.25 -4.97
C MET A 33 -4.96 13.43 -6.11
N THR A 34 -4.40 12.26 -5.79
CA THR A 34 -3.85 11.33 -6.78
C THR A 34 -4.92 10.89 -7.78
N HIS A 35 -6.08 10.48 -7.30
CA HIS A 35 -7.18 10.04 -8.16
C HIS A 35 -7.65 11.14 -9.12
N HIS A 36 -7.77 12.38 -8.65
CA HIS A 36 -8.19 13.49 -9.50
C HIS A 36 -7.16 13.85 -10.57
N LEU A 37 -5.86 13.71 -10.27
CA LEU A 37 -4.82 13.84 -11.29
C LEU A 37 -4.89 12.69 -12.31
N VAL A 38 -5.09 11.45 -11.86
CA VAL A 38 -5.30 10.30 -12.75
C VAL A 38 -6.51 10.52 -13.67
N LEU A 39 -7.59 11.12 -13.17
CA LEU A 39 -8.75 11.49 -13.96
C LEU A 39 -8.43 12.62 -14.95
N SER A 40 -7.80 13.70 -14.50
CA SER A 40 -7.53 14.90 -15.30
C SER A 40 -6.50 14.69 -16.40
N TYR A 41 -5.53 13.79 -16.21
CA TYR A 41 -4.62 13.30 -17.24
C TYR A 41 -5.21 12.22 -18.14
N GLU A 42 -6.49 11.88 -17.95
CA GLU A 42 -7.23 10.86 -18.71
C GLU A 42 -6.63 9.44 -18.64
N LEU A 43 -5.84 9.15 -17.60
CA LEU A 43 -5.21 7.85 -17.41
C LEU A 43 -6.24 6.74 -17.17
N HIS A 44 -7.36 7.08 -16.52
CA HIS A 44 -8.51 6.18 -16.33
C HIS A 44 -9.06 5.58 -17.64
N LYS A 45 -8.90 6.25 -18.79
CA LYS A 45 -9.36 5.70 -20.09
C LYS A 45 -8.50 4.53 -20.59
N LYS A 46 -7.37 4.24 -19.93
CA LYS A 46 -6.38 3.24 -20.33
C LYS A 46 -6.28 2.07 -19.36
N MET A 47 -7.10 2.04 -18.32
CA MET A 47 -7.12 1.01 -17.26
C MET A 47 -8.56 0.76 -16.81
N GLU A 48 -8.79 -0.36 -16.14
CA GLU A 48 -10.07 -0.68 -15.54
C GLU A 48 -10.09 -0.20 -14.08
N ILE A 49 -11.09 0.60 -13.72
CA ILE A 49 -11.24 1.14 -12.37
C ILE A 49 -12.24 0.29 -11.59
N TYR A 50 -11.86 -0.12 -10.40
CA TYR A 50 -12.66 -0.90 -9.47
C TYR A 50 -12.84 -0.15 -8.17
N ARG A 51 -14.06 -0.20 -7.63
CA ARG A 51 -14.29 0.09 -6.22
C ARG A 51 -13.94 -1.19 -5.44
N PRO A 52 -13.01 -1.16 -4.49
CA PRO A 52 -12.63 -2.34 -3.72
C PRO A 52 -13.80 -2.79 -2.84
N HIS A 53 -13.88 -4.10 -2.55
CA HIS A 53 -14.74 -4.55 -1.46
C HIS A 53 -14.17 -4.05 -0.11
N LYS A 54 -15.04 -3.94 0.89
CA LYS A 54 -14.60 -3.71 2.27
C LYS A 54 -14.20 -5.06 2.86
N ALA A 55 -12.92 -5.28 3.09
CA ALA A 55 -12.42 -6.54 3.63
C ALA A 55 -13.19 -6.97 4.89
N TYR A 56 -13.65 -8.20 4.91
CA TYR A 56 -14.35 -8.76 6.05
C TYR A 56 -13.37 -9.06 7.19
N PRO A 57 -13.81 -8.99 8.46
CA PRO A 57 -12.94 -9.33 9.61
C PRO A 57 -12.24 -10.68 9.48
N VAL A 58 -12.90 -11.68 8.87
CA VAL A 58 -12.34 -13.02 8.63
C VAL A 58 -11.19 -13.04 7.63
N GLU A 59 -11.17 -12.11 6.67
CA GLU A 59 -10.08 -11.94 5.72
C GLU A 59 -8.89 -11.25 6.40
N LEU A 60 -9.16 -10.22 7.21
CA LEU A 60 -8.13 -9.53 7.99
C LEU A 60 -7.43 -10.48 8.99
N ALA A 61 -8.22 -11.40 9.58
CA ALA A 61 -7.75 -12.41 10.52
C ALA A 61 -6.96 -13.56 9.88
N GLN A 62 -6.82 -13.62 8.54
CA GLN A 62 -5.91 -14.57 7.89
C GLN A 62 -4.45 -14.35 8.30
N PHE A 63 -4.09 -13.09 8.60
CA PHE A 63 -2.80 -12.75 9.19
C PHE A 63 -2.92 -12.28 10.62
N HIS A 64 -3.78 -11.29 10.89
CA HIS A 64 -3.89 -10.65 12.20
C HIS A 64 -4.55 -11.57 13.23
N SER A 65 -4.26 -11.35 14.52
CA SER A 65 -4.99 -12.05 15.56
C SER A 65 -6.46 -11.62 15.59
N GLU A 66 -7.37 -12.58 15.74
CA GLU A 66 -8.82 -12.34 15.76
C GLU A 66 -9.21 -11.29 16.81
N ASP A 67 -8.59 -11.36 17.99
CA ASP A 67 -8.84 -10.42 19.10
C ASP A 67 -8.42 -8.98 18.77
N TYR A 68 -7.36 -8.80 17.97
CA TYR A 68 -6.93 -7.48 17.50
C TYR A 68 -7.88 -6.91 16.45
N VAL A 69 -8.31 -7.74 15.49
CA VAL A 69 -9.28 -7.33 14.45
C VAL A 69 -10.63 -6.96 15.09
N GLU A 70 -11.13 -7.78 16.02
CA GLU A 70 -12.34 -7.50 16.78
C GLU A 70 -12.22 -6.20 17.59
N PHE A 71 -11.05 -5.95 18.19
CA PHE A 71 -10.79 -4.71 18.90
C PHE A 71 -10.86 -3.48 17.98
N LEU A 72 -10.20 -3.53 16.81
CA LEU A 72 -10.28 -2.46 15.83
C LEU A 72 -11.71 -2.25 15.32
N HIS A 73 -12.49 -3.31 15.20
CA HIS A 73 -13.89 -3.24 14.74
C HIS A 73 -14.80 -2.49 15.72
N ARG A 74 -14.58 -2.69 17.03
CA ARG A 74 -15.45 -2.11 18.09
C ARG A 74 -15.00 -0.75 18.60
N ILE A 75 -13.71 -0.41 18.47
CA ILE A 75 -13.14 0.80 19.08
C ILE A 75 -13.60 2.06 18.35
N THR A 76 -14.04 3.07 19.11
CA THR A 76 -14.44 4.38 18.58
C THR A 76 -13.81 5.50 19.41
N PRO A 77 -13.73 6.74 18.87
CA PRO A 77 -13.22 7.88 19.63
C PRO A 77 -13.97 8.10 20.96
N ASP A 78 -15.29 7.85 20.97
CA ASP A 78 -16.13 7.99 22.16
C ASP A 78 -15.86 6.92 23.22
N THR A 79 -15.48 5.70 22.81
CA THR A 79 -15.33 4.56 23.72
C THR A 79 -13.89 4.29 24.14
N GLN A 80 -12.90 4.90 23.47
CA GLN A 80 -11.47 4.62 23.69
C GLN A 80 -11.01 4.75 25.15
N HIS A 81 -11.57 5.70 25.90
CA HIS A 81 -11.23 5.94 27.30
C HIS A 81 -11.57 4.76 28.23
N LEU A 82 -12.43 3.84 27.79
CA LEU A 82 -12.81 2.63 28.53
C LEU A 82 -11.81 1.48 28.34
N PHE A 83 -10.92 1.56 27.34
CA PHE A 83 -10.07 0.45 26.88
C PHE A 83 -8.57 0.73 27.00
N ALA A 84 -8.14 1.45 28.04
CA ALA A 84 -6.74 1.86 28.21
C ALA A 84 -5.73 0.68 28.16
N GLY A 85 -6.12 -0.50 28.68
CA GLY A 85 -5.28 -1.69 28.67
C GLY A 85 -5.09 -2.25 27.26
N GLU A 86 -6.17 -2.40 26.49
CA GLU A 86 -6.12 -2.88 25.11
C GLU A 86 -5.47 -1.87 24.17
N LEU A 87 -5.69 -0.56 24.35
CA LEU A 87 -5.02 0.49 23.57
C LEU A 87 -3.49 0.36 23.70
N ALA A 88 -2.99 0.21 24.94
CA ALA A 88 -1.57 -0.01 25.18
C ALA A 88 -1.09 -1.36 24.61
N ARG A 89 -1.88 -2.42 24.74
CA ARG A 89 -1.55 -3.77 24.22
C ARG A 89 -1.41 -3.78 22.69
N TYR A 90 -2.31 -3.12 21.99
CA TYR A 90 -2.37 -3.09 20.52
C TYR A 90 -1.63 -1.89 19.91
N ASN A 91 -0.92 -1.12 20.74
CA ASN A 91 -0.14 0.05 20.36
C ASN A 91 -0.97 1.13 19.62
N LEU A 92 -2.17 1.38 20.12
CA LEU A 92 -3.06 2.44 19.67
C LEU A 92 -2.92 3.63 20.61
N GLY A 93 -2.54 4.79 20.06
CA GLY A 93 -2.08 5.93 20.85
C GLY A 93 -1.65 7.09 19.98
N GLU A 94 -0.49 7.70 20.27
CA GLU A 94 -0.04 8.93 19.60
C GLU A 94 0.21 8.72 18.10
N ASP A 95 1.03 7.75 17.73
CA ASP A 95 1.34 7.46 16.32
C ASP A 95 0.17 6.75 15.63
N CYS A 96 -0.56 5.88 16.32
CA CYS A 96 -1.70 5.16 15.76
C CYS A 96 -2.99 5.55 16.47
N PRO A 97 -3.55 6.75 16.22
CA PRO A 97 -4.70 7.27 16.94
C PRO A 97 -6.00 6.56 16.59
N VAL A 98 -6.94 6.54 17.55
CA VAL A 98 -8.33 6.17 17.27
C VAL A 98 -9.04 7.37 16.66
N PHE A 99 -9.63 7.19 15.48
CA PHE A 99 -10.40 8.22 14.76
C PHE A 99 -11.70 7.65 14.19
N GLU A 100 -12.61 8.54 13.77
CA GLU A 100 -13.89 8.16 13.17
C GLU A 100 -13.71 7.30 11.91
N ASN A 101 -14.45 6.20 11.80
CA ASN A 101 -14.36 5.25 10.68
C ASN A 101 -12.96 4.61 10.51
N LEU A 102 -12.17 4.49 11.59
CA LEU A 102 -10.88 3.78 11.60
C LEU A 102 -10.97 2.40 10.95
N PHE A 103 -11.93 1.57 11.38
CA PHE A 103 -12.05 0.21 10.87
C PHE A 103 -12.42 0.19 9.39
N GLU A 104 -13.38 1.01 8.97
CA GLU A 104 -13.79 1.13 7.57
C GLU A 104 -12.62 1.57 6.67
N PHE A 105 -11.78 2.51 7.13
CA PHE A 105 -10.54 2.87 6.44
C PHE A 105 -9.65 1.63 6.24
N CYS A 106 -9.49 0.81 7.27
CA CYS A 106 -8.75 -0.45 7.20
C CYS A 106 -9.34 -1.44 6.21
N GLN A 107 -10.67 -1.58 6.20
CA GLN A 107 -11.37 -2.48 5.28
C GLN A 107 -11.17 -2.08 3.82
N ILE A 108 -11.21 -0.77 3.52
CA ILE A 108 -11.10 -0.25 2.15
C ILE A 108 -9.70 -0.51 1.58
N TYR A 109 -8.64 -0.10 2.30
CA TYR A 109 -7.29 -0.27 1.74
C TYR A 109 -6.88 -1.75 1.70
N ALA A 110 -7.27 -2.55 2.70
CA ALA A 110 -6.97 -3.98 2.72
C ALA A 110 -7.72 -4.74 1.63
N GLY A 111 -9.02 -4.47 1.47
CA GLY A 111 -9.84 -5.10 0.43
C GLY A 111 -9.33 -4.78 -0.97
N GLY A 112 -8.87 -3.55 -1.22
CA GLY A 112 -8.25 -3.19 -2.50
C GLY A 112 -6.98 -3.98 -2.81
N THR A 113 -6.15 -4.28 -1.81
CA THR A 113 -4.93 -5.08 -2.00
C THR A 113 -5.25 -6.57 -2.18
N ILE A 114 -6.24 -7.11 -1.45
CA ILE A 114 -6.73 -8.48 -1.60
C ILE A 114 -7.37 -8.68 -2.99
N ASP A 115 -8.28 -7.80 -3.40
CA ASP A 115 -8.91 -7.84 -4.73
C ASP A 115 -7.88 -7.76 -5.86
N ALA A 116 -6.88 -6.89 -5.69
CA ALA A 116 -5.80 -6.74 -6.64
C ALA A 116 -4.99 -8.04 -6.79
N ALA A 117 -4.61 -8.68 -5.68
CA ALA A 117 -3.95 -9.97 -5.68
C ALA A 117 -4.82 -11.08 -6.30
N HIS A 118 -6.10 -11.12 -5.95
CA HIS A 118 -7.06 -12.07 -6.50
C HIS A 118 -7.19 -11.96 -8.03
N ARG A 119 -7.25 -10.73 -8.57
CA ARG A 119 -7.28 -10.50 -10.02
C ARG A 119 -6.00 -10.94 -10.73
N LEU A 120 -4.83 -10.76 -10.11
CA LEU A 120 -3.55 -11.24 -10.64
C LEU A 120 -3.51 -12.78 -10.69
N ASN A 121 -3.92 -13.44 -9.61
CA ASN A 121 -4.02 -14.91 -9.54
C ASN A 121 -4.94 -15.50 -10.63
N ASN A 122 -6.08 -14.85 -10.87
CA ASN A 122 -7.04 -15.25 -11.89
C ASN A 122 -6.69 -14.76 -13.31
N GLN A 123 -5.50 -14.17 -13.49
CA GLN A 123 -5.02 -13.68 -14.80
C GLN A 123 -5.99 -12.69 -15.46
N LEU A 124 -6.74 -11.93 -14.66
CA LEU A 124 -7.70 -10.92 -15.13
C LEU A 124 -7.01 -9.58 -15.45
N CYS A 125 -5.87 -9.32 -14.82
CA CYS A 125 -4.95 -8.23 -15.16
C CYS A 125 -3.50 -8.71 -15.11
N ASP A 126 -2.61 -7.91 -15.69
CA ASP A 126 -1.17 -8.14 -15.66
C ASP A 126 -0.52 -7.24 -14.59
N ILE A 127 -1.13 -6.08 -14.32
CA ILE A 127 -0.75 -5.12 -13.28
C ILE A 127 -1.99 -4.71 -12.49
N ALA A 128 -1.90 -4.64 -11.18
CA ALA A 128 -2.94 -4.12 -10.30
C ALA A 128 -2.39 -3.00 -9.42
N ILE A 129 -3.14 -1.89 -9.28
CA ILE A 129 -2.70 -0.68 -8.57
C ILE A 129 -3.67 -0.38 -7.43
N ASN A 130 -3.19 -0.32 -6.20
CA ASN A 130 -3.93 0.16 -5.03
C ASN A 130 -3.12 1.18 -4.24
N TRP A 131 -3.23 2.47 -4.58
CA TRP A 131 -2.50 3.53 -3.87
C TRP A 131 -2.92 3.71 -2.41
N ALA A 132 -4.10 3.22 -2.01
CA ALA A 132 -4.56 3.30 -0.62
C ALA A 132 -3.83 2.31 0.30
N GLY A 133 -3.35 1.19 -0.25
CA GLY A 133 -2.61 0.16 0.48
C GLY A 133 -1.13 0.50 0.66
N GLY A 134 -0.35 -0.50 1.05
CA GLY A 134 1.09 -0.38 1.29
C GLY A 134 1.45 -0.08 2.75
N LEU A 135 0.57 -0.40 3.70
CA LEU A 135 0.74 -0.09 5.13
C LEU A 135 1.64 -1.15 5.80
N HIS A 136 2.94 -1.08 5.51
CA HIS A 136 3.92 -2.13 5.76
C HIS A 136 4.36 -2.32 7.22
N HIS A 137 4.06 -1.40 8.14
CA HIS A 137 4.52 -1.47 9.54
C HIS A 137 3.59 -2.27 10.46
N ALA A 138 2.34 -2.50 10.05
CA ALA A 138 1.36 -3.18 10.89
C ALA A 138 1.83 -4.60 11.25
N LYS A 139 1.71 -4.96 12.53
CA LYS A 139 2.16 -6.24 13.08
C LYS A 139 0.99 -7.20 13.23
N LYS A 140 1.29 -8.49 13.48
CA LYS A 140 0.27 -9.53 13.64
C LYS A 140 -0.78 -9.17 14.69
N CYS A 141 -0.34 -8.62 15.84
CA CYS A 141 -1.19 -8.33 16.98
C CYS A 141 -1.10 -6.87 17.43
N GLY A 142 -0.89 -5.91 16.54
CA GLY A 142 -0.82 -4.50 16.93
C GLY A 142 -0.51 -3.54 15.79
N ALA A 143 -0.87 -2.28 16.00
CA ALA A 143 -0.58 -1.19 15.09
C ALA A 143 0.87 -0.70 15.26
N SER A 144 1.44 -0.09 14.22
CA SER A 144 2.77 0.51 14.26
C SER A 144 2.93 1.47 13.09
N GLY A 145 3.63 2.59 13.28
CA GLY A 145 4.01 3.50 12.18
C GLY A 145 2.83 3.91 11.28
N PHE A 146 1.71 4.34 11.88
CA PHE A 146 0.47 4.74 11.18
C PHE A 146 -0.31 3.58 10.52
N CYS A 147 0.17 2.33 10.66
CA CYS A 147 -0.38 1.14 10.02
C CYS A 147 -1.14 0.29 11.04
N TYR A 148 -2.40 -0.05 10.73
CA TYR A 148 -3.26 -0.85 11.60
C TYR A 148 -3.42 -2.28 11.10
N ILE A 149 -3.70 -2.46 9.81
CA ILE A 149 -3.78 -3.75 9.12
C ILE A 149 -2.67 -3.79 8.07
N ASN A 150 -1.99 -4.92 7.96
CA ASN A 150 -0.94 -5.13 6.98
C ASN A 150 -1.55 -5.73 5.70
N ASP A 151 -2.03 -4.85 4.83
CA ASP A 151 -2.67 -5.25 3.58
C ASP A 151 -1.72 -5.97 2.63
N LEU A 152 -0.42 -5.65 2.69
CA LEU A 152 0.63 -6.30 1.90
C LEU A 152 0.78 -7.77 2.26
N VAL A 153 0.80 -8.10 3.56
CA VAL A 153 0.86 -9.50 4.00
C VAL A 153 -0.36 -10.26 3.51
N LEU A 154 -1.56 -9.69 3.63
CA LEU A 154 -2.80 -10.31 3.14
C LEU A 154 -2.78 -10.52 1.62
N GLY A 155 -2.36 -9.51 0.85
CA GLY A 155 -2.21 -9.63 -0.61
C GLY A 155 -1.16 -10.66 -1.02
N ILE A 156 -0.04 -10.77 -0.30
CA ILE A 156 0.99 -11.79 -0.55
C ILE A 156 0.45 -13.18 -0.21
N LEU A 157 -0.29 -13.36 0.89
CA LEU A 157 -0.94 -14.64 1.22
C LEU A 157 -1.91 -15.07 0.12
N GLU A 158 -2.69 -14.15 -0.44
CA GLU A 158 -3.54 -14.41 -1.61
C GLU A 158 -2.69 -14.85 -2.81
N LEU A 159 -1.63 -14.12 -3.17
CA LEU A 159 -0.73 -14.50 -4.29
C LEU A 159 -0.09 -15.88 -4.08
N LEU A 160 0.25 -16.25 -2.85
CA LEU A 160 0.85 -17.54 -2.51
C LEU A 160 -0.08 -18.74 -2.76
N LYS A 161 -1.38 -18.52 -3.01
CA LYS A 161 -2.29 -19.60 -3.44
C LYS A 161 -1.93 -20.13 -4.85
N HIS A 162 -1.38 -19.29 -5.72
CA HIS A 162 -1.04 -19.64 -7.11
C HIS A 162 0.46 -19.53 -7.43
N HIS A 163 1.20 -18.72 -6.68
CA HIS A 163 2.62 -18.47 -6.93
C HIS A 163 3.49 -19.18 -5.89
N ALA A 164 4.41 -20.03 -6.37
CA ALA A 164 5.37 -20.72 -5.49
C ALA A 164 6.29 -19.74 -4.73
N ARG A 165 6.64 -18.62 -5.39
CA ARG A 165 7.55 -17.58 -4.88
C ARG A 165 6.99 -16.19 -5.20
N VAL A 166 6.89 -15.33 -4.19
CA VAL A 166 6.45 -13.93 -4.33
C VAL A 166 7.61 -13.02 -3.91
N LEU A 167 7.95 -12.05 -4.75
CA LEU A 167 8.97 -11.05 -4.42
C LEU A 167 8.28 -9.77 -3.93
N TYR A 168 8.59 -9.37 -2.72
CA TYR A 168 8.20 -8.07 -2.15
C TYR A 168 9.35 -7.08 -2.27
N ILE A 169 9.10 -5.92 -2.89
CA ILE A 169 10.06 -4.83 -3.06
C ILE A 169 9.48 -3.59 -2.40
N ASP A 170 10.29 -2.95 -1.55
CA ASP A 170 9.90 -1.80 -0.74
C ASP A 170 10.86 -0.63 -0.99
N ILE A 171 10.30 0.50 -1.44
CA ILE A 171 11.05 1.75 -1.69
C ILE A 171 10.58 2.92 -0.80
N ASP A 172 9.80 2.63 0.24
CA ASP A 172 9.55 3.56 1.35
C ASP A 172 10.87 3.95 2.02
N VAL A 173 10.94 5.15 2.60
CA VAL A 173 12.15 5.55 3.34
C VAL A 173 12.32 4.74 4.64
N HIS A 174 11.23 4.18 5.18
CA HIS A 174 11.24 3.34 6.37
C HIS A 174 11.42 1.86 6.00
N HIS A 175 12.03 1.10 6.90
CA HIS A 175 12.16 -0.34 6.71
C HIS A 175 10.77 -1.02 6.77
N GLY A 176 10.46 -1.86 5.78
CA GLY A 176 9.22 -2.65 5.68
C GLY A 176 9.13 -3.82 6.68
N ASP A 177 9.28 -3.49 7.96
CA ASP A 177 9.50 -4.41 9.05
C ASP A 177 8.30 -5.33 9.34
N GLY A 178 7.06 -4.89 9.13
CA GLY A 178 5.87 -5.73 9.32
C GLY A 178 5.77 -6.86 8.27
N VAL A 179 6.10 -6.56 7.01
CA VAL A 179 6.13 -7.55 5.93
C VAL A 179 7.32 -8.49 6.10
N GLU A 180 8.50 -7.97 6.45
CA GLU A 180 9.68 -8.78 6.74
C GLU A 180 9.44 -9.74 7.91
N GLU A 181 8.89 -9.26 9.02
CA GLU A 181 8.58 -10.09 10.20
C GLU A 181 7.58 -11.22 9.86
N ALA A 182 6.55 -10.92 9.07
CA ALA A 182 5.52 -11.90 8.69
C ALA A 182 6.09 -13.08 7.88
N PHE A 183 7.15 -12.85 7.10
CA PHE A 183 7.74 -13.85 6.21
C PHE A 183 9.18 -14.24 6.59
N TYR A 184 9.66 -13.84 7.77
CA TYR A 184 11.05 -13.99 8.19
C TYR A 184 11.56 -15.45 8.23
N PHE A 185 10.65 -16.42 8.31
CA PHE A 185 10.93 -17.85 8.44
C PHE A 185 10.62 -18.67 7.18
N THR A 186 10.27 -18.06 6.03
CA THR A 186 9.90 -18.78 4.80
C THR A 186 10.76 -18.37 3.61
N ASP A 187 11.02 -19.30 2.70
CA ASP A 187 11.67 -19.06 1.41
C ASP A 187 10.68 -18.73 0.27
N ARG A 188 9.37 -18.92 0.52
CA ARG A 188 8.31 -18.65 -0.45
C ARG A 188 8.04 -17.16 -0.68
N VAL A 189 8.54 -16.30 0.19
CA VAL A 189 8.50 -14.85 0.01
C VAL A 189 9.89 -14.30 0.24
N MET A 190 10.39 -13.50 -0.70
CA MET A 190 11.61 -12.72 -0.50
C MET A 190 11.25 -11.25 -0.28
N THR A 191 11.71 -10.66 0.82
CA THR A 191 11.55 -9.23 1.10
C THR A 191 12.82 -8.49 0.70
N VAL A 192 12.67 -7.37 0.00
CA VAL A 192 13.78 -6.48 -0.36
C VAL A 192 13.41 -5.04 -0.03
N SER A 193 14.08 -4.45 0.96
CA SER A 193 13.78 -3.08 1.41
C SER A 193 14.99 -2.16 1.27
N PHE A 194 14.75 -0.96 0.75
CA PHE A 194 15.74 0.12 0.61
C PHE A 194 15.33 1.30 1.48
N HIS A 195 15.97 1.48 2.63
CA HIS A 195 15.47 2.40 3.65
C HIS A 195 16.60 3.16 4.34
N LYS A 196 16.26 4.26 5.01
CA LYS A 196 17.19 4.93 5.92
C LYS A 196 17.41 4.06 7.16
N TYR A 197 18.66 3.94 7.59
CA TYR A 197 19.02 3.18 8.78
C TYR A 197 20.06 3.91 9.64
N GLY A 198 19.94 3.75 10.96
CA GLY A 198 20.77 4.43 11.97
C GLY A 198 20.11 5.70 12.54
N ASP A 199 20.79 6.36 13.47
CA ASP A 199 20.35 7.60 14.14
C ASP A 199 18.95 7.54 14.78
N MET A 200 18.57 6.36 15.28
CA MET A 200 17.24 6.09 15.85
C MET A 200 16.08 6.33 14.86
N PHE A 201 16.34 6.26 13.56
CA PHE A 201 15.30 6.36 12.54
C PHE A 201 14.34 5.18 12.66
N PHE A 202 13.03 5.46 12.62
CA PHE A 202 11.98 4.46 12.71
C PHE A 202 12.05 3.49 11.52
N PRO A 203 11.81 2.18 11.69
CA PRO A 203 11.44 1.46 12.92
C PRO A 203 12.63 0.98 13.76
N GLY A 204 13.87 1.26 13.35
CA GLY A 204 15.09 0.84 14.06
C GLY A 204 15.55 -0.60 13.75
N THR A 205 14.97 -1.24 12.74
CA THR A 205 15.34 -2.57 12.20
C THR A 205 15.81 -2.44 10.74
N GLY A 206 16.20 -3.55 10.10
CA GLY A 206 16.64 -3.56 8.71
C GLY A 206 18.16 -3.40 8.55
N ASP A 207 18.96 -3.83 9.53
CA ASP A 207 20.41 -3.93 9.32
C ASP A 207 20.73 -4.89 8.16
N VAL A 208 21.82 -4.66 7.44
CA VAL A 208 22.29 -5.58 6.37
C VAL A 208 22.55 -7.01 6.86
N LYS A 209 22.63 -7.22 8.18
CA LYS A 209 22.81 -8.53 8.84
C LYS A 209 21.49 -9.23 9.20
N GLU A 210 20.36 -8.55 9.10
CA GLU A 210 19.04 -9.15 9.25
C GLU A 210 18.69 -9.84 7.93
N LEU A 211 18.82 -11.17 7.91
CA LEU A 211 18.80 -11.99 6.69
C LEU A 211 17.65 -13.00 6.67
N GLY A 212 16.74 -12.95 7.63
CA GLY A 212 15.78 -14.04 7.86
C GLY A 212 16.37 -15.18 8.67
N GLU A 213 15.51 -16.10 9.09
CA GLU A 213 15.86 -17.24 9.92
C GLU A 213 15.30 -18.55 9.37
N ARG A 214 15.93 -19.66 9.77
CA ARG A 214 15.55 -21.02 9.35
C ARG A 214 15.46 -21.13 7.82
N GLU A 215 14.35 -21.60 7.28
CA GLU A 215 14.09 -21.71 5.85
C GLU A 215 14.10 -20.34 5.14
N GLY A 216 13.71 -19.27 5.85
CA GLY A 216 13.75 -17.89 5.34
C GLY A 216 15.12 -17.23 5.37
N LYS A 217 16.17 -17.93 5.83
CA LYS A 217 17.52 -17.36 5.85
C LYS A 217 18.04 -17.08 4.44
N PHE A 218 18.56 -15.88 4.24
CA PHE A 218 18.93 -15.24 2.97
C PHE A 218 17.76 -14.79 2.08
N TYR A 219 16.52 -14.88 2.56
CA TYR A 219 15.32 -14.39 1.84
C TYR A 219 14.80 -13.05 2.37
N ALA A 220 15.43 -12.47 3.40
CA ALA A 220 15.28 -11.06 3.73
C ALA A 220 16.53 -10.28 3.28
N ILE A 221 16.34 -9.30 2.41
CA ILE A 221 17.39 -8.47 1.82
C ILE A 221 17.20 -7.02 2.23
N ASN A 222 18.06 -6.58 3.14
CA ASN A 222 18.05 -5.21 3.64
C ASN A 222 19.16 -4.36 3.03
N VAL A 223 18.78 -3.19 2.52
CA VAL A 223 19.68 -2.20 1.93
C VAL A 223 19.65 -0.93 2.77
N PRO A 224 20.40 -0.88 3.89
CA PRO A 224 20.43 0.30 4.75
C PRO A 224 21.17 1.46 4.07
N LEU A 225 20.57 2.64 4.11
CA LEU A 225 21.05 3.87 3.48
C LEU A 225 21.13 5.01 4.49
N LYS A 226 21.84 6.08 4.10
CA LYS A 226 21.98 7.33 4.84
C LYS A 226 21.22 8.46 4.17
N ASP A 227 21.16 9.60 4.83
CA ASP A 227 20.48 10.81 4.37
C ASP A 227 20.97 11.29 3.00
N GLY A 228 20.06 11.95 2.28
CA GLY A 228 20.37 12.69 1.06
C GLY A 228 20.73 11.83 -0.15
N ILE A 229 20.37 10.54 -0.18
CA ILE A 229 20.63 9.72 -1.37
C ILE A 229 19.95 10.32 -2.61
N ASP A 230 20.73 10.49 -3.67
CA ASP A 230 20.28 11.04 -4.95
C ASP A 230 19.78 9.96 -5.93
N ASP A 231 19.05 10.40 -6.97
CA ASP A 231 18.52 9.54 -8.03
C ASP A 231 19.56 8.63 -8.67
N THR A 232 20.75 9.15 -8.97
CA THR A 232 21.78 8.41 -9.69
C THR A 232 22.34 7.27 -8.83
N SER A 233 22.55 7.54 -7.55
CA SER A 233 23.07 6.58 -6.58
C SER A 233 22.03 5.52 -6.26
N PHE A 234 20.79 5.93 -5.98
CA PHE A 234 19.68 5.04 -5.66
C PHE A 234 19.34 4.11 -6.83
N THR A 235 19.02 4.67 -8.00
CA THR A 235 18.59 3.87 -9.16
C THR A 235 19.66 2.90 -9.65
N ARG A 236 20.94 3.26 -9.59
CA ARG A 236 22.05 2.35 -9.95
C ARG A 236 22.14 1.18 -8.96
N LEU A 237 22.02 1.45 -7.66
CA LEU A 237 22.05 0.41 -6.64
C LEU A 237 20.83 -0.51 -6.76
N PHE A 238 19.64 0.09 -6.81
CA PHE A 238 18.35 -0.59 -6.97
C PHE A 238 18.36 -1.55 -8.16
N LYS A 239 18.67 -1.05 -9.36
CA LYS A 239 18.72 -1.88 -10.58
C LYS A 239 19.69 -3.05 -10.46
N THR A 240 20.85 -2.83 -9.85
CA THR A 240 21.87 -3.88 -9.69
C THR A 240 21.38 -4.99 -8.76
N ILE A 241 20.84 -4.61 -7.60
CA ILE A 241 20.36 -5.56 -6.59
C ILE A 241 19.11 -6.29 -7.12
N ILE A 242 18.10 -5.57 -7.60
CA ILE A 242 16.85 -6.17 -8.07
C ILE A 242 17.06 -7.08 -9.28
N SER A 243 17.97 -6.73 -10.22
CA SER A 243 18.34 -7.64 -11.30
C SER A 243 18.82 -8.99 -10.76
N LYS A 244 19.71 -8.95 -9.76
CA LYS A 244 20.30 -10.16 -9.19
C LYS A 244 19.30 -10.94 -8.35
N VAL A 245 18.42 -10.24 -7.62
CA VAL A 245 17.31 -10.84 -6.89
C VAL A 245 16.41 -11.61 -7.86
N VAL A 246 15.90 -10.98 -8.92
CA VAL A 246 14.99 -11.65 -9.87
C VAL A 246 15.68 -12.82 -10.59
N GLU A 247 16.96 -12.68 -10.97
CA GLU A 247 17.76 -13.76 -11.57
C GLU A 247 17.89 -14.98 -10.65
N THR A 248 18.13 -14.74 -9.36
CA THR A 248 18.42 -15.79 -8.37
C THR A 248 17.16 -16.39 -7.79
N TYR A 249 16.20 -15.55 -7.40
CA TYR A 249 14.97 -15.94 -6.72
C TYR A 249 13.88 -16.42 -7.70
N GLN A 250 13.87 -15.92 -8.93
CA GLN A 250 12.89 -16.30 -9.96
C GLN A 250 11.43 -16.26 -9.45
N PRO A 251 10.93 -15.09 -9.00
CA PRO A 251 9.57 -14.97 -8.48
C PRO A 251 8.51 -15.23 -9.56
N GLY A 252 7.34 -15.70 -9.13
CA GLY A 252 6.15 -15.85 -9.99
C GLY A 252 5.27 -14.60 -10.02
N ALA A 253 5.35 -13.75 -8.99
CA ALA A 253 4.66 -12.47 -8.89
C ALA A 253 5.52 -11.47 -8.09
N ILE A 254 5.31 -10.18 -8.31
CA ILE A 254 5.97 -9.09 -7.59
C ILE A 254 4.92 -8.22 -6.90
N VAL A 255 5.18 -7.88 -5.64
CA VAL A 255 4.50 -6.80 -4.92
C VAL A 255 5.50 -5.66 -4.74
N LEU A 256 5.17 -4.48 -5.27
CA LEU A 256 5.98 -3.27 -5.16
C LEU A 256 5.23 -2.25 -4.30
N GLN A 257 5.77 -1.97 -3.12
CA GLN A 257 5.35 -0.85 -2.27
C GLN A 257 6.07 0.40 -2.75
N CYS A 258 5.34 1.48 -3.01
CA CYS A 258 5.86 2.73 -3.57
C CYS A 258 5.74 3.89 -2.56
N GLY A 259 6.26 3.71 -1.35
CA GLY A 259 6.29 4.72 -0.31
C GLY A 259 6.94 6.01 -0.79
N ALA A 260 6.15 7.09 -0.85
CA ALA A 260 6.55 8.36 -1.46
C ALA A 260 7.25 9.33 -0.46
N ASP A 261 7.54 8.88 0.76
CA ASP A 261 8.35 9.62 1.73
C ASP A 261 9.85 9.50 1.49
N SER A 262 10.28 8.64 0.57
CA SER A 262 11.64 8.62 0.04
C SER A 262 11.94 9.79 -0.91
N LEU A 263 10.93 10.62 -1.24
CA LEU A 263 11.08 11.81 -2.08
C LEU A 263 11.77 12.97 -1.37
N ALA A 264 12.46 13.78 -2.16
CA ALA A 264 13.02 15.06 -1.72
C ALA A 264 11.92 15.99 -1.19
N GLY A 265 12.17 16.62 -0.05
CA GLY A 265 11.24 17.56 0.58
C GLY A 265 10.01 16.91 1.21
N ASP A 266 10.05 15.61 1.50
CA ASP A 266 9.08 14.98 2.37
C ASP A 266 9.16 15.56 3.81
N ARG A 267 8.05 15.50 4.56
CA ARG A 267 7.99 16.07 5.92
C ARG A 267 8.71 15.21 6.97
N LEU A 268 8.81 13.89 6.76
CA LEU A 268 9.43 12.94 7.68
C LEU A 268 10.67 12.27 7.08
N GLY A 269 10.63 11.98 5.78
CA GLY A 269 11.75 11.40 5.05
C GLY A 269 12.89 12.40 4.83
N CYS A 270 14.10 11.86 4.66
CA CYS A 270 15.32 12.64 4.48
C CYS A 270 16.20 12.10 3.36
N PHE A 271 15.59 11.48 2.35
CA PHE A 271 16.20 11.21 1.06
C PHE A 271 16.04 12.39 0.11
N ASN A 272 16.73 12.33 -1.03
CA ASN A 272 16.72 13.38 -2.03
C ASN A 272 16.34 12.83 -3.42
N LEU A 273 15.32 11.96 -3.47
CA LEU A 273 14.83 11.39 -4.72
C LEU A 273 13.87 12.35 -5.42
N SER A 274 14.03 12.49 -6.73
CA SER A 274 13.02 13.12 -7.57
C SER A 274 11.90 12.13 -7.89
N ILE A 275 10.75 12.65 -8.34
CA ILE A 275 9.66 11.82 -8.86
C ILE A 275 10.13 10.94 -10.03
N ASP A 276 11.03 11.45 -10.88
CA ASP A 276 11.56 10.67 -12.00
C ASP A 276 12.51 9.55 -11.55
N GLY A 277 13.33 9.81 -10.52
CA GLY A 277 14.18 8.81 -9.89
C GLY A 277 13.38 7.70 -9.22
N HIS A 278 12.33 8.07 -8.49
CA HIS A 278 11.40 7.14 -7.85
C HIS A 278 10.66 6.29 -8.91
N ALA A 279 10.05 6.93 -9.91
CA ALA A 279 9.33 6.26 -10.98
C ALA A 279 10.21 5.37 -11.89
N GLU A 280 11.53 5.60 -11.92
CA GLU A 280 12.47 4.69 -12.59
C GLU A 280 12.55 3.32 -11.92
N CYS A 281 12.29 3.23 -10.61
CA CYS A 281 12.20 1.95 -9.91
C CYS A 281 10.99 1.16 -10.40
N VAL A 282 9.81 1.79 -10.46
CA VAL A 282 8.59 1.21 -11.04
C VAL A 282 8.80 0.79 -12.49
N ARG A 283 9.40 1.67 -13.32
CA ARG A 283 9.71 1.39 -14.73
C ARG A 283 10.66 0.21 -14.88
N PHE A 284 11.60 0.05 -13.96
CA PHE A 284 12.55 -1.06 -13.98
C PHE A 284 11.88 -2.37 -13.59
N VAL A 285 11.10 -2.39 -12.52
CA VAL A 285 10.37 -3.59 -12.07
C VAL A 285 9.38 -4.07 -13.13
N LYS A 286 8.64 -3.15 -13.76
CA LYS A 286 7.71 -3.49 -14.84
C LYS A 286 8.35 -4.30 -15.98
N LYS A 287 9.63 -4.05 -16.30
CA LYS A 287 10.34 -4.73 -17.41
C LYS A 287 10.52 -6.24 -17.21
N PHE A 288 10.38 -6.75 -15.98
CA PHE A 288 10.45 -8.18 -15.72
C PHE A 288 9.22 -8.94 -16.24
N ASN A 289 8.11 -8.24 -16.53
CA ASN A 289 6.91 -8.82 -17.14
C ASN A 289 6.31 -9.97 -16.33
N LEU A 290 6.30 -9.80 -15.01
CA LEU A 290 5.63 -10.68 -14.06
C LEU A 290 4.33 -10.01 -13.58
N PRO A 291 3.34 -10.77 -13.11
CA PRO A 291 2.20 -10.25 -12.37
C PRO A 291 2.68 -9.26 -11.30
N LEU A 292 2.22 -8.00 -11.40
CA LEU A 292 2.73 -6.90 -10.60
C LEU A 292 1.61 -6.22 -9.82
N LEU A 293 1.66 -6.35 -8.49
CA LEU A 293 0.84 -5.58 -7.57
C LEU A 293 1.63 -4.33 -7.15
N VAL A 294 1.06 -3.15 -7.38
CA VAL A 294 1.65 -1.86 -7.01
C VAL A 294 0.78 -1.22 -5.93
N THR A 295 1.40 -0.83 -4.83
CA THR A 295 0.70 -0.20 -3.70
C THR A 295 1.32 1.15 -3.35
N GLY A 296 0.62 1.91 -2.51
CA GLY A 296 1.12 3.17 -1.97
C GLY A 296 2.17 2.95 -0.88
N GLY A 297 1.91 3.48 0.31
CA GLY A 297 2.88 3.53 1.41
C GLY A 297 2.92 4.87 2.11
N GLY A 298 4.07 5.22 2.70
CA GLY A 298 4.36 6.53 3.27
C GLY A 298 4.31 7.68 2.26
N GLY A 299 4.54 8.90 2.76
CA GLY A 299 4.51 10.14 1.97
C GLY A 299 3.66 11.21 2.64
N TYR A 300 4.32 12.27 3.09
CA TYR A 300 3.77 13.23 4.05
C TYR A 300 3.78 14.68 3.52
N THR A 301 4.43 14.93 2.38
CA THR A 301 4.16 16.09 1.52
C THR A 301 3.13 15.70 0.46
N LYS A 302 1.83 15.77 0.81
CA LYS A 302 0.69 15.22 0.03
C LYS A 302 0.65 15.66 -1.44
N GLU A 303 1.11 16.87 -1.75
CA GLU A 303 1.22 17.41 -3.10
C GLU A 303 2.21 16.57 -3.93
N ASN A 304 3.36 16.25 -3.36
CA ASN A 304 4.39 15.45 -4.02
C ASN A 304 4.00 13.98 -4.11
N VAL A 305 3.27 13.46 -3.11
CA VAL A 305 2.68 12.11 -3.20
C VAL A 305 1.74 12.00 -4.40
N ALA A 306 0.82 12.95 -4.54
CA ALA A 306 -0.14 12.95 -5.64
C ALA A 306 0.55 13.05 -7.01
N ARG A 307 1.58 13.90 -7.12
CA ARG A 307 2.42 13.99 -8.32
C ARG A 307 3.13 12.66 -8.61
N CYS A 308 3.78 12.07 -7.61
CA CYS A 308 4.57 10.85 -7.74
C CYS A 308 3.73 9.68 -8.25
N TRP A 309 2.68 9.32 -7.53
CA TRP A 309 1.82 8.19 -7.89
C TRP A 309 1.07 8.40 -9.20
N THR A 310 0.79 9.65 -9.59
CA THR A 310 0.26 9.96 -10.93
C THR A 310 1.29 9.67 -12.03
N VAL A 311 2.55 10.10 -11.85
CA VAL A 311 3.63 9.78 -12.79
C VAL A 311 3.85 8.28 -12.89
N GLU A 312 3.86 7.57 -11.76
CA GLU A 312 4.02 6.13 -11.72
C GLU A 312 2.86 5.39 -12.38
N THR A 313 1.62 5.86 -12.20
CA THR A 313 0.47 5.35 -12.95
C THR A 313 0.68 5.54 -14.47
N GLY A 314 1.21 6.70 -14.89
CA GLY A 314 1.62 6.94 -16.28
C GLY A 314 2.68 5.97 -16.78
N VAL A 315 3.70 5.68 -15.96
CA VAL A 315 4.74 4.67 -16.26
C VAL A 315 4.15 3.27 -16.43
N LEU A 316 3.24 2.86 -15.55
CA LEU A 316 2.58 1.56 -15.63
C LEU A 316 1.74 1.46 -16.91
N LEU A 317 1.10 2.55 -17.34
CA LEU A 317 0.30 2.66 -18.56
C LEU A 317 1.09 2.89 -19.86
N ASP A 318 2.43 2.92 -19.80
CA ASP A 318 3.32 3.32 -20.91
C ASP A 318 2.89 4.67 -21.54
N THR A 319 2.52 5.63 -20.69
CA THR A 319 2.02 6.94 -21.09
C THR A 319 2.90 8.04 -20.53
N GLU A 320 3.50 8.82 -21.41
CA GLU A 320 4.18 10.06 -21.04
C GLU A 320 3.14 11.13 -20.70
N LEU A 321 3.36 11.83 -19.58
CA LEU A 321 2.51 12.89 -19.09
C LEU A 321 3.16 14.25 -19.38
N PRO A 322 2.40 15.25 -19.86
CA PRO A 322 2.91 16.62 -19.91
C PRO A 322 3.22 17.11 -18.50
N ASN A 323 4.17 18.04 -18.38
CA ASN A 323 4.57 18.55 -17.08
C ASN A 323 3.55 19.52 -16.48
N GLU A 324 2.67 20.11 -17.29
CA GLU A 324 1.61 21.00 -16.83
C GLU A 324 0.45 20.18 -16.27
N ILE A 325 0.05 20.46 -15.02
CA ILE A 325 -1.08 19.81 -14.37
C ILE A 325 -2.39 20.32 -14.99
N PRO A 326 -3.22 19.44 -15.57
CA PRO A 326 -4.53 19.83 -16.10
C PRO A 326 -5.45 20.36 -14.99
N GLU A 327 -6.36 21.26 -15.36
CA GLU A 327 -7.37 21.80 -14.45
C GLU A 327 -8.12 20.68 -13.72
N ASN A 328 -8.22 20.79 -12.40
CA ASN A 328 -8.89 19.82 -11.53
C ASN A 328 -9.30 20.47 -10.21
N GLU A 329 -10.17 19.80 -9.45
CA GLU A 329 -10.72 20.31 -8.18
C GLU A 329 -9.64 20.73 -7.16
N TYR A 330 -8.49 20.05 -7.16
CA TYR A 330 -7.39 20.27 -6.22
C TYR A 330 -6.23 21.07 -6.81
N ILE A 331 -6.38 21.70 -7.98
CA ILE A 331 -5.27 22.35 -8.69
C ILE A 331 -4.53 23.39 -7.83
N LYS A 332 -5.25 24.08 -6.94
CA LYS A 332 -4.69 25.10 -6.04
C LYS A 332 -3.62 24.56 -5.08
N TYR A 333 -3.63 23.26 -4.78
CA TYR A 333 -2.59 22.63 -3.96
C TYR A 333 -1.24 22.57 -4.68
N PHE A 334 -1.23 22.61 -6.01
CA PHE A 334 0.00 22.54 -6.82
C PHE A 334 0.52 23.93 -7.23
N ALA A 335 0.00 25.00 -6.62
CA ALA A 335 0.54 26.34 -6.79
C ALA A 335 1.95 26.45 -6.16
N PRO A 336 2.80 27.37 -6.65
CA PRO A 336 2.55 28.34 -7.72
C PRO A 336 2.91 27.83 -9.12
N ASP A 337 3.58 26.68 -9.22
CA ASP A 337 4.17 26.17 -10.45
C ASP A 337 3.18 25.39 -11.32
N TYR A 338 2.15 24.79 -10.71
CA TYR A 338 1.15 23.94 -11.36
C TYR A 338 1.79 22.84 -12.22
N SER A 339 2.95 22.34 -11.78
CA SER A 339 3.74 21.36 -12.51
C SER A 339 3.74 20.00 -11.84
N LEU A 340 3.80 18.95 -12.65
CA LEU A 340 3.82 17.55 -12.22
C LEU A 340 5.17 17.18 -11.64
N LYS A 341 6.25 17.62 -12.29
CA LYS A 341 7.62 17.42 -11.86
C LYS A 341 8.15 18.75 -11.36
N SER A 342 8.12 18.93 -10.04
CA SER A 342 8.71 20.12 -9.43
C SER A 342 10.21 20.15 -9.76
N PRO A 343 10.78 21.28 -10.23
CA PRO A 343 12.21 21.47 -10.16
C PRO A 343 12.60 21.35 -8.67
N GLY A 344 13.60 20.52 -8.37
CA GLY A 344 13.87 20.03 -7.01
C GLY A 344 13.91 21.11 -5.93
N GLY A 345 13.42 20.76 -4.73
CA GLY A 345 13.76 21.41 -3.46
C GLY A 345 13.13 22.76 -3.12
N LEU A 346 12.36 23.41 -4.01
CA LEU A 346 11.76 24.70 -3.71
C LEU A 346 10.38 24.57 -3.03
N VAL A 347 10.38 24.34 -1.72
CA VAL A 347 9.23 24.67 -0.87
C VAL A 347 9.23 26.19 -0.69
N VAL A 348 8.48 26.91 -1.53
CA VAL A 348 8.23 28.34 -1.29
C VAL A 348 7.13 28.45 -0.23
N CYS A 349 7.55 28.71 1.01
CA CYS A 349 6.64 29.05 2.10
C CYS A 349 6.03 30.45 1.85
N ASN A 350 4.78 30.52 1.38
CA ASN A 350 4.06 31.78 1.22
C ASN A 350 3.39 32.18 2.53
N CYS A 351 4.10 32.92 3.39
CA CYS A 351 3.47 33.73 4.43
C CYS A 351 2.81 34.95 3.76
N THR A 352 1.49 34.89 3.56
CA THR A 352 0.71 36.01 3.02
C THR A 352 0.29 36.97 4.13
N GLU A 353 1.20 37.78 4.65
CA GLU A 353 0.86 39.04 5.33
C GLU A 353 1.80 40.17 4.86
N THR A 354 1.21 41.35 4.68
CA THR A 354 1.63 42.51 3.87
C THR A 354 3.12 42.93 3.95
N PRO A 355 3.76 43.34 2.83
CA PRO A 355 5.16 43.73 2.82
C PRO A 355 5.38 45.14 3.38
N CYS A 356 6.22 45.25 4.42
CA CYS A 356 6.83 46.50 4.86
C CYS A 356 8.24 46.62 4.23
N ASP A 357 8.68 47.83 3.89
CA ASP A 357 9.94 48.14 3.17
C ASP A 357 11.26 47.65 3.83
N PHE A 358 11.19 46.94 4.96
CA PHE A 358 12.30 46.20 5.56
C PHE A 358 12.57 44.81 4.94
N CYS A 359 11.67 44.30 4.09
CA CYS A 359 11.71 42.92 3.59
C CYS A 359 12.74 42.63 2.46
N ILE A 360 13.33 43.65 1.81
CA ILE A 360 14.22 43.41 0.65
C ILE A 360 15.59 42.84 1.07
N LEU A 361 16.13 43.23 2.25
CA LEU A 361 17.35 42.62 2.78
C LEU A 361 17.09 41.22 3.39
N ALA A 362 15.92 41.01 3.99
CA ALA A 362 15.52 39.70 4.48
C ALA A 362 15.27 38.72 3.32
N ALA A 363 14.74 39.18 2.19
CA ALA A 363 14.54 38.37 0.99
C ALA A 363 15.87 37.83 0.44
N PHE A 364 16.98 38.57 0.48
CA PHE A 364 18.29 38.06 0.03
C PHE A 364 18.90 37.02 0.99
N LEU A 365 18.73 37.19 2.31
CA LEU A 365 19.14 36.21 3.31
C LEU A 365 18.25 34.97 3.28
N ILE A 366 16.94 35.13 3.06
CA ILE A 366 15.98 34.05 2.84
C ILE A 366 16.24 33.36 1.52
N PHE A 367 16.64 34.07 0.45
CA PHE A 367 17.06 33.46 -0.81
C PHE A 367 18.34 32.65 -0.62
N LEU A 368 19.33 33.15 0.14
CA LEU A 368 20.53 32.37 0.48
C LEU A 368 20.22 31.18 1.41
N LEU A 369 19.31 31.32 2.38
CA LEU A 369 18.86 30.22 3.26
C LEU A 369 18.00 29.19 2.50
N LEU A 370 17.14 29.61 1.58
CA LEU A 370 16.34 28.75 0.68
C LEU A 370 17.22 28.07 -0.37
N PHE A 371 18.22 28.76 -0.91
CA PHE A 371 19.20 28.16 -1.83
C PHE A 371 20.06 27.14 -1.08
N CYS A 372 20.40 27.40 0.19
CA CYS A 372 21.16 26.48 1.05
C CYS A 372 20.33 25.27 1.55
N LEU A 373 18.99 25.33 1.53
CA LEU A 373 18.10 24.22 1.89
C LEU A 373 17.92 23.19 0.75
N SER A 374 18.40 23.48 -0.48
CA SER A 374 18.14 22.65 -1.66
C SER A 374 19.25 21.67 -2.05
N GLU A 375 20.47 21.82 -1.52
CA GLU A 375 21.53 20.81 -1.67
C GLU A 375 21.72 20.06 -0.36
N GLN A 376 20.78 19.17 -0.05
CA GLN A 376 21.01 18.18 1.00
C GLN A 376 22.24 17.36 0.61
N GLU A 377 23.26 17.35 1.48
CA GLU A 377 24.48 16.58 1.25
C GLU A 377 24.16 15.08 1.20
N ASN A 378 24.58 14.41 0.13
CA ASN A 378 24.44 12.95 0.02
C ASN A 378 25.49 12.24 0.88
N LEU A 379 25.07 11.73 2.04
CA LEU A 379 25.95 11.06 3.00
C LEU A 379 26.33 9.61 2.56
N ASN A 380 25.80 9.15 1.42
CA ASN A 380 26.04 7.83 0.88
C ASN A 380 27.27 7.81 -0.04
N SER A 381 28.46 7.81 0.56
CA SER A 381 29.70 7.73 -0.20
C SER A 381 29.73 6.51 -1.15
N LYS A 382 30.40 6.63 -2.31
CA LYS A 382 30.55 5.53 -3.27
C LYS A 382 31.14 4.26 -2.64
N SER A 383 32.05 4.43 -1.67
CA SER A 383 32.65 3.32 -0.91
C SER A 383 31.61 2.61 -0.05
N TYR A 384 30.80 3.38 0.69
CA TYR A 384 29.71 2.84 1.52
C TYR A 384 28.71 2.04 0.69
N LEU A 385 28.18 2.63 -0.39
CA LEU A 385 27.22 1.95 -1.27
C LEU A 385 27.82 0.71 -1.94
N SER A 386 29.12 0.74 -2.28
CA SER A 386 29.81 -0.42 -2.83
C SER A 386 29.94 -1.56 -1.82
N THR A 387 30.21 -1.24 -0.55
CA THR A 387 30.26 -2.22 0.54
C THR A 387 28.90 -2.89 0.75
N ILE A 388 27.82 -2.10 0.90
CA ILE A 388 26.46 -2.63 1.06
C ILE A 388 26.08 -3.52 -0.13
N LYS A 389 26.32 -3.03 -1.36
CA LYS A 389 26.07 -3.80 -2.58
C LYS A 389 26.82 -5.15 -2.57
N MET A 390 28.10 -5.16 -2.21
CA MET A 390 28.87 -6.41 -2.18
C MET A 390 28.32 -7.38 -1.14
N GLN A 391 27.98 -6.89 0.06
CA GLN A 391 27.37 -7.72 1.11
C GLN A 391 26.06 -8.35 0.65
N VAL A 392 25.16 -7.55 0.07
CA VAL A 392 23.88 -8.03 -0.48
C VAL A 392 24.10 -9.06 -1.58
N LEU A 393 24.99 -8.80 -2.53
CA LEU A 393 25.29 -9.74 -3.62
C LEU A 393 25.93 -11.04 -3.11
N ASP A 394 26.73 -10.99 -2.05
CA ASP A 394 27.31 -12.17 -1.41
C ASP A 394 26.24 -12.98 -0.66
N ASN A 395 25.29 -12.32 0.02
CA ASN A 395 24.14 -12.99 0.65
C ASN A 395 23.28 -13.71 -0.40
N LEU A 396 23.01 -13.08 -1.54
CA LEU A 396 22.25 -13.69 -2.63
C LEU A 396 22.95 -14.93 -3.23
N ARG A 397 24.29 -15.01 -3.17
CA ARG A 397 25.04 -16.22 -3.60
C ARG A 397 24.83 -17.41 -2.66
N CYS A 398 24.39 -17.17 -1.42
CA CYS A 398 24.11 -18.24 -0.46
C CYS A 398 22.75 -18.90 -0.69
N ILE A 399 21.87 -18.30 -1.50
CA ILE A 399 20.61 -18.91 -1.91
C ILE A 399 20.93 -20.11 -2.80
N GLN A 400 20.60 -21.31 -2.31
CA GLN A 400 20.67 -22.50 -3.15
C GLN A 400 19.62 -22.37 -4.25
N HIS A 401 20.00 -22.63 -5.50
CA HIS A 401 19.02 -22.70 -6.58
C HIS A 401 18.13 -23.90 -6.28
N ALA A 402 16.95 -23.67 -5.71
CA ALA A 402 16.01 -24.75 -5.43
C ALA A 402 15.54 -25.35 -6.76
N PRO A 403 15.59 -26.69 -6.95
CA PRO A 403 14.97 -27.32 -8.10
C PRO A 403 13.48 -27.00 -8.09
N SER A 404 12.89 -26.83 -9.27
CA SER A 404 11.46 -26.54 -9.47
C SER A 404 10.58 -27.41 -8.55
N VAL A 405 9.94 -26.79 -7.58
CA VAL A 405 9.01 -27.44 -6.64
C VAL A 405 7.79 -27.90 -7.44
N GLN A 406 7.46 -29.19 -7.37
CA GLN A 406 6.19 -29.72 -7.87
C GLN A 406 5.04 -29.02 -7.15
N MET A 407 4.05 -28.55 -7.92
CA MET A 407 2.79 -27.99 -7.40
C MET A 407 2.24 -28.91 -6.30
N GLN A 408 2.19 -28.41 -5.08
CA GLN A 408 1.52 -29.09 -3.98
C GLN A 408 0.05 -28.66 -4.04
N GLU A 409 -0.87 -29.63 -4.06
CA GLU A 409 -2.31 -29.35 -4.09
C GLU A 409 -2.70 -28.52 -2.87
N VAL A 410 -3.32 -27.38 -3.15
CA VAL A 410 -3.92 -26.50 -2.14
C VAL A 410 -5.07 -27.28 -1.48
N PRO A 411 -5.15 -27.35 -0.14
CA PRO A 411 -6.31 -27.92 0.52
C PRO A 411 -7.57 -27.18 0.06
N PRO A 412 -8.69 -27.87 -0.21
CA PRO A 412 -9.89 -27.18 -0.67
C PRO A 412 -10.35 -26.16 0.38
N ASP A 413 -10.53 -24.92 -0.07
CA ASP A 413 -11.09 -23.82 0.74
C ASP A 413 -12.44 -24.22 1.34
N PHE A 414 -12.72 -23.72 2.55
CA PHE A 414 -14.07 -23.70 3.09
C PHE A 414 -14.94 -22.85 2.15
N TYR A 415 -15.79 -23.54 1.39
CA TYR A 415 -16.87 -22.95 0.61
C TYR A 415 -17.68 -22.01 1.53
N ILE A 416 -17.63 -20.70 1.28
CA ILE A 416 -18.65 -19.77 1.78
C ILE A 416 -19.80 -19.94 0.78
N PRO A 417 -20.94 -20.53 1.16
CA PRO A 417 -22.06 -20.68 0.23
C PRO A 417 -22.55 -19.29 -0.15
N ASP A 418 -22.72 -19.05 -1.45
CA ASP A 418 -23.59 -18.00 -1.94
C ASP A 418 -24.98 -18.25 -1.34
N PHE A 419 -25.43 -17.36 -0.46
CA PHE A 419 -26.81 -17.38 0.02
C PHE A 419 -27.69 -16.80 -1.09
N ASP A 420 -28.07 -17.64 -2.04
CA ASP A 420 -29.22 -17.37 -2.92
C ASP A 420 -30.50 -17.70 -2.13
N GLU A 421 -31.26 -16.67 -1.76
CA GLU A 421 -32.52 -16.79 -0.98
C GLU A 421 -33.66 -17.50 -1.74
N ASP A 422 -33.46 -17.90 -3.00
CA ASP A 422 -34.52 -18.43 -3.88
C ASP A 422 -34.51 -19.96 -4.09
N GLU A 423 -33.63 -20.72 -3.43
CA GLU A 423 -33.61 -22.19 -3.53
C GLU A 423 -33.87 -22.88 -2.17
N GLN A 424 -35.11 -22.79 -1.66
CA GLN A 424 -35.59 -23.74 -0.64
C GLN A 424 -36.62 -24.70 -1.23
N ASN A 425 -36.28 -25.99 -1.19
CA ASN A 425 -37.14 -27.09 -1.63
C ASN A 425 -38.34 -27.22 -0.67
N PRO A 426 -39.60 -27.06 -1.15
CA PRO A 426 -40.78 -27.03 -0.29
C PRO A 426 -41.10 -28.35 0.45
N ASP A 427 -40.38 -29.44 0.17
CA ASP A 427 -40.60 -30.76 0.78
C ASP A 427 -39.58 -31.15 1.88
N GLU A 428 -38.65 -30.27 2.26
CA GLU A 428 -37.73 -30.53 3.38
C GLU A 428 -38.27 -29.96 4.71
N ARG A 429 -38.53 -30.85 5.68
CA ARG A 429 -38.88 -30.42 7.05
C ARG A 429 -37.67 -29.84 7.75
N MET A 430 -37.72 -28.54 8.03
CA MET A 430 -36.75 -27.86 8.90
C MET A 430 -36.88 -28.30 10.36
N ASP A 431 -35.75 -28.39 11.05
CA ASP A 431 -35.66 -28.72 12.47
C ASP A 431 -36.22 -27.60 13.36
N GLN A 432 -36.84 -27.99 14.48
CA GLN A 432 -37.58 -27.09 15.37
C GLN A 432 -36.67 -26.03 16.03
N HIS A 433 -35.38 -26.32 16.16
CA HIS A 433 -34.38 -25.37 16.66
C HIS A 433 -34.11 -24.19 15.70
N THR A 434 -34.38 -24.36 14.40
CA THR A 434 -34.19 -23.33 13.37
C THR A 434 -35.41 -22.42 13.26
N GLN A 435 -36.62 -22.94 13.52
CA GLN A 435 -37.84 -22.13 13.61
C GLN A 435 -37.80 -21.14 14.79
N ASP A 436 -37.26 -21.56 15.93
CA ASP A 436 -37.20 -20.72 17.14
C ASP A 436 -36.21 -19.54 17.04
N LYS A 437 -35.38 -19.48 16.00
CA LYS A 437 -34.44 -18.37 15.73
C LYS A 437 -34.96 -17.32 14.76
N GLN A 438 -36.12 -17.54 14.13
CA GLN A 438 -36.72 -16.55 13.24
C GLN A 438 -37.50 -15.51 14.07
N ILE A 439 -37.00 -14.28 14.07
CA ILE A 439 -37.73 -13.11 14.57
C ILE A 439 -38.61 -12.62 13.42
N GLN A 440 -39.92 -12.86 13.49
CA GLN A 440 -40.88 -12.27 12.55
C GLN A 440 -40.99 -10.77 12.80
N ARG A 441 -40.94 -9.97 11.72
CA ARG A 441 -41.31 -8.55 11.73
C ARG A 441 -42.83 -8.44 11.68
N ASP A 442 -43.41 -7.53 12.46
CA ASP A 442 -44.87 -7.35 12.63
C ASP A 442 -45.56 -6.63 11.45
N ASP A 443 -44.92 -6.59 10.27
CA ASP A 443 -45.19 -5.57 9.26
C ASP A 443 -45.83 -6.11 7.96
N GLU A 444 -45.98 -7.43 7.79
CA GLU A 444 -46.48 -7.99 6.53
C GLU A 444 -47.86 -8.64 6.67
N TYR A 445 -48.89 -7.86 6.33
CA TYR A 445 -50.21 -8.38 5.98
C TYR A 445 -50.15 -8.96 4.57
N TYR A 446 -50.24 -10.29 4.44
CA TYR A 446 -50.66 -10.93 3.20
C TYR A 446 -52.06 -11.52 3.37
N GLU A 447 -53.00 -11.02 2.56
CA GLU A 447 -54.33 -11.61 2.36
C GLU A 447 -54.16 -12.95 1.64
N GLY A 448 -54.65 -14.03 2.27
CA GLY A 448 -54.56 -15.37 1.74
C GLY A 448 -55.62 -15.63 0.67
N ASP A 449 -55.18 -16.11 -0.49
CA ASP A 449 -56.07 -16.76 -1.45
C ASP A 449 -56.29 -18.22 -1.03
N ASN A 450 -57.38 -18.40 -0.29
CA ASN A 450 -58.07 -19.68 -0.16
C ASN A 450 -59.52 -19.43 -0.59
N ASP A 451 -59.94 -19.96 -1.75
CA ASP A 451 -60.84 -21.11 -1.75
C ASP A 451 -61.51 -21.39 -3.11
N ASN A 452 -61.48 -22.70 -3.41
CA ASN A 452 -62.50 -23.53 -4.05
C ASN A 452 -62.66 -23.59 -5.58
N ASP A 453 -62.18 -24.73 -6.07
CA ASP A 453 -62.79 -25.59 -7.07
C ASP A 453 -64.34 -25.59 -7.03
N HIS A 454 -64.96 -25.40 -8.19
CA HIS A 454 -66.11 -26.22 -8.60
C HIS A 454 -66.26 -26.22 -10.13
N ALA A 455 -66.26 -27.42 -10.70
CA ALA A 455 -66.69 -27.71 -12.06
C ALA A 455 -68.16 -28.19 -12.06
N ASP A 456 -68.96 -27.64 -12.98
CA ASP A 456 -70.07 -28.25 -13.75
C ASP A 456 -70.61 -27.12 -14.64
N GLY A 457 -70.93 -27.26 -15.93
CA GLY A 457 -71.71 -28.34 -16.54
C GLY A 457 -73.08 -27.77 -16.94
N SER A 458 -73.31 -27.60 -18.24
CA SER A 458 -74.49 -27.08 -18.98
C SER A 458 -74.66 -25.56 -19.15
#